data_AF-A0A946MAX5-F1
#
_entry.id   AF-A0A946MAX5-F1
#
_cell.length_a   1.000
_cell.length_b   1.000
_cell.length_c   1.000
_cell.angle_alpha   90.00
_cell.angle_beta   90.00
_cell.angle_gamma   90.00
#
_symmetry.space_group_name_H-M   'P 1'
#
loop_
_entity.id
_entity.type
_entity.pdbx_description
1 polymer ?
#
loop_
_entity_poly.entity_id
_entity_poly.type
_entity_poly.pdbx_seq_one_letter_code
_entity_poly.pdbx_strand_id
1 'polypeptide(L)'
;VGRYLLWSDIPNNTQLRWLEEDGHVSTFRDPAQNSNGNTFDTTGRQISCEHLTRAVARYEYDGTRTVLTKTYGGKSLNAPNDAVVHPATGDIFFTDPGYGGLMDFEGREAENKDHWPQPYQKEAVYRIDAQTTKVHQLTDEIYKPNGLCFSPDYKKLYVADTGASHYEDAPRNIKVWDVVEQTDLKNGREYASMMFDMTDDAGNTQSKGGFADGIRADVAGNVWASAGWVGAGYDGVHIFNPQGKRIGQILLPEICANVCFGGTKRNQLFMCGSTSLYSVYVGTRGAHFC
;
A
#
# COMPACT_ATOMS: atom_id res chain seq x y z
N VAL A 1 4.06 12.68 -21.60
CA VAL A 1 3.99 12.29 -20.17
C VAL A 1 2.53 11.95 -19.89
N GLY A 2 2.25 10.77 -19.33
CA GLY A 2 0.88 10.40 -18.99
C GLY A 2 0.38 11.23 -17.80
N ARG A 3 -0.79 11.88 -17.95
CA ARG A 3 -1.48 12.60 -16.88
C ARG A 3 -2.71 11.80 -16.48
N TYR A 4 -2.48 10.71 -15.77
CA TYR A 4 -3.54 9.83 -15.32
C TYR A 4 -3.26 9.30 -13.92
N LEU A 5 -4.34 9.00 -13.19
CA LEU A 5 -4.28 8.10 -12.05
C LEU A 5 -4.48 6.68 -12.57
N LEU A 6 -3.69 5.73 -12.07
CA LEU A 6 -3.89 4.29 -12.31
C LEU A 6 -4.23 3.59 -11.00
N TRP A 7 -5.18 2.67 -11.03
CA TRP A 7 -5.51 1.80 -9.90
C TRP A 7 -5.96 0.43 -10.38
N SER A 8 -5.96 -0.53 -9.45
CA SER A 8 -6.43 -1.88 -9.70
C SER A 8 -7.86 -2.07 -9.19
N ASP A 9 -8.68 -2.72 -10.00
CA ASP A 9 -9.86 -3.44 -9.55
C ASP A 9 -9.44 -4.91 -9.42
N ILE A 10 -9.02 -5.28 -8.21
CA ILE A 10 -8.33 -6.55 -7.95
C ILE A 10 -9.26 -7.74 -8.26
N PRO A 11 -10.53 -7.77 -7.80
CA PRO A 11 -11.42 -8.89 -8.07
C PRO A 11 -11.80 -9.04 -9.54
N ASN A 12 -11.93 -7.94 -10.28
CA ASN A 12 -12.19 -7.99 -11.73
C ASN A 12 -10.92 -8.17 -12.56
N ASN A 13 -9.76 -8.42 -11.94
CA ASN A 13 -8.49 -8.68 -12.62
C ASN A 13 -8.15 -7.62 -13.67
N THR A 14 -8.40 -6.35 -13.35
CA THR A 14 -8.29 -5.24 -14.31
C THR A 14 -7.59 -4.05 -13.66
N GLN A 15 -6.83 -3.29 -14.44
CA GLN A 15 -6.42 -1.94 -14.06
C GLN A 15 -7.21 -0.91 -14.84
N LEU A 16 -7.63 0.11 -14.12
CA LEU A 16 -8.33 1.27 -14.67
C LEU A 16 -7.41 2.49 -14.59
N ARG A 17 -7.71 3.49 -15.41
CA ARG A 17 -7.10 4.81 -15.30
C ARG A 17 -8.13 5.91 -15.42
N TRP A 18 -7.86 7.02 -14.76
CA TRP A 18 -8.60 8.27 -14.85
C TRP A 18 -7.70 9.29 -15.54
N LEU A 19 -8.18 9.91 -16.61
CA LEU A 19 -7.40 10.91 -17.34
C LEU A 19 -7.64 12.32 -16.80
N GLU A 20 -6.56 13.06 -16.54
CA GLU A 20 -6.63 14.44 -16.03
C GLU A 20 -7.20 15.41 -17.07
N GLU A 21 -7.07 15.10 -18.36
CA GLU A 21 -7.47 15.99 -19.47
C GLU A 21 -8.99 16.26 -19.53
N ASP A 22 -9.80 15.23 -19.33
CA ASP A 22 -11.25 15.27 -19.54
C ASP A 22 -12.04 14.55 -18.44
N GLY A 23 -11.34 13.95 -17.47
CA GLY A 23 -11.93 13.27 -16.32
C GLY A 23 -12.49 11.89 -16.62
N HIS A 24 -12.27 11.31 -17.81
CA HIS A 24 -12.84 10.01 -18.13
C HIS A 24 -12.07 8.85 -17.46
N VAL A 25 -12.79 7.77 -17.18
CA VAL A 25 -12.21 6.50 -16.75
C VAL A 25 -12.16 5.54 -17.93
N SER A 26 -11.01 4.91 -18.16
CA SER A 26 -10.82 3.88 -19.18
C SER A 26 -10.06 2.67 -18.62
N THR A 27 -10.26 1.50 -19.23
CA THR A 27 -9.43 0.33 -18.95
C THR A 27 -8.00 0.61 -19.37
N PHE A 28 -7.06 0.40 -18.45
CA PHE A 28 -5.63 0.48 -18.74
C PHE A 28 -5.05 -0.89 -19.11
N ARG A 29 -5.45 -1.94 -18.39
CA ARG A 29 -4.97 -3.31 -18.62
C ARG A 29 -6.01 -4.35 -18.22
N ASP A 30 -6.21 -5.32 -19.11
CA ASP A 30 -7.12 -6.45 -18.92
C ASP A 30 -6.61 -7.65 -19.75
N PRO A 31 -6.23 -8.79 -19.14
CA PRO A 31 -6.18 -9.03 -17.70
C PRO A 31 -4.95 -8.37 -17.05
N ALA A 32 -5.06 -8.09 -15.74
CA ALA A 32 -4.03 -7.41 -14.96
C ALA A 32 -3.31 -8.29 -13.92
N GLN A 33 -3.48 -9.61 -13.99
CA GLN A 33 -2.88 -10.59 -13.08
C GLN A 33 -3.27 -10.40 -11.60
N ASN A 34 -4.51 -9.98 -11.34
CA ASN A 34 -5.00 -9.51 -10.04
C ASN A 34 -3.97 -8.57 -9.40
N SER A 35 -3.49 -7.60 -10.18
CA SER A 35 -2.59 -6.58 -9.65
C SER A 35 -3.24 -5.89 -8.47
N ASN A 36 -2.48 -5.63 -7.42
CA ASN A 36 -2.90 -4.87 -6.26
C ASN A 36 -2.24 -3.49 -6.31
N GLY A 37 -1.20 -3.26 -5.52
CA GLY A 37 -0.44 -2.02 -5.49
C GLY A 37 0.32 -1.74 -6.79
N ASN A 38 0.34 -0.45 -7.14
CA ASN A 38 1.05 0.07 -8.29
C ASN A 38 1.86 1.30 -7.89
N THR A 39 3.00 1.47 -8.53
CA THR A 39 3.79 2.69 -8.49
C THR A 39 4.57 2.83 -9.81
N PHE A 40 5.34 3.90 -9.97
CA PHE A 40 6.22 4.09 -11.11
C PHE A 40 7.66 4.25 -10.62
N ASP A 41 8.60 3.66 -11.36
CA ASP A 41 10.01 3.97 -11.15
C ASP A 41 10.33 5.41 -11.61
N THR A 42 11.54 5.88 -11.30
CA THR A 42 11.97 7.25 -11.63
C THR A 42 12.13 7.52 -13.13
N THR A 43 11.93 6.50 -13.97
CA THR A 43 11.95 6.59 -15.43
C THR A 43 10.53 6.51 -16.03
N GLY A 44 9.50 6.29 -15.21
CA GLY A 44 8.10 6.23 -15.64
C GLY A 44 7.63 4.85 -16.08
N ARG A 45 8.35 3.78 -15.72
CA ARG A 45 7.88 2.39 -15.92
C ARG A 45 7.05 1.96 -14.72
N GLN A 46 5.95 1.29 -14.97
CA GLN A 46 5.05 0.83 -13.92
C GLN A 46 5.67 -0.36 -13.17
N ILE A 47 5.68 -0.29 -11.85
CA ILE A 47 5.91 -1.41 -10.95
C ILE A 47 4.56 -1.87 -10.42
N SER A 48 4.28 -3.16 -10.51
CA SER A 48 3.01 -3.77 -10.12
C SER A 48 3.24 -4.94 -9.19
N CYS A 49 2.56 -4.95 -8.06
CA CYS A 49 2.43 -6.10 -7.18
C CYS A 49 1.27 -6.97 -7.71
N GLU A 50 1.53 -8.23 -8.03
CA GLU A 50 0.54 -9.10 -8.68
C GLU A 50 0.20 -10.30 -7.81
N HIS A 51 -1.06 -10.38 -7.38
CA HIS A 51 -1.55 -11.47 -6.54
C HIS A 51 -1.58 -12.81 -7.30
N LEU A 52 -2.10 -12.83 -8.54
CA LEU A 52 -2.32 -14.09 -9.27
C LEU A 52 -1.00 -14.80 -9.62
N THR A 53 0.01 -14.03 -10.03
CA THR A 53 1.31 -14.57 -10.42
C THR A 53 2.32 -14.55 -9.27
N ARG A 54 1.96 -13.92 -8.14
CA ARG A 54 2.75 -13.88 -6.90
C ARG A 54 4.11 -13.26 -7.14
N ALA A 55 4.08 -12.15 -7.85
CA ALA A 55 5.26 -11.52 -8.40
C ALA A 55 5.23 -10.00 -8.23
N VAL A 56 6.42 -9.43 -8.14
CA VAL A 56 6.63 -8.01 -8.46
C VAL A 56 7.05 -7.95 -9.91
N ALA A 57 6.26 -7.24 -10.72
CA ALA A 57 6.49 -7.07 -12.15
C ALA A 57 6.77 -5.62 -12.50
N ARG A 58 7.52 -5.40 -13.57
CA ARG A 58 7.70 -4.11 -14.23
C ARG A 58 7.13 -4.18 -15.63
N TYR A 59 6.31 -3.21 -16.00
CA TYR A 59 5.88 -3.02 -17.38
C TYR A 59 6.80 -2.02 -18.05
N GLU A 60 7.44 -2.46 -19.13
CA GLU A 60 8.29 -1.62 -19.98
C GLU A 60 7.44 -0.69 -20.85
N TYR A 61 8.06 0.28 -21.53
CA TYR A 61 7.34 1.32 -22.28
C TYR A 61 6.48 0.80 -23.44
N ASP A 62 6.83 -0.35 -24.00
CA ASP A 62 6.08 -1.04 -25.06
C ASP A 62 4.94 -1.91 -24.49
N GLY A 63 4.75 -1.92 -23.18
CA GLY A 63 3.78 -2.76 -22.47
C GLY A 63 4.31 -4.16 -22.13
N THR A 64 5.54 -4.51 -22.50
CA THR A 64 6.13 -5.81 -22.16
C THR A 64 6.24 -5.98 -20.65
N ARG A 65 5.73 -7.10 -20.14
CA ARG A 65 5.78 -7.45 -18.72
C ARG A 65 7.08 -8.19 -18.39
N THR A 66 7.89 -7.60 -17.52
CA THR A 66 9.12 -8.18 -16.97
C THR A 66 8.90 -8.59 -15.52
N VAL A 67 9.08 -9.87 -15.19
CA VAL A 67 9.05 -10.34 -13.79
C VAL A 67 10.36 -9.95 -13.12
N LEU A 68 10.30 -9.11 -12.08
CA LEU A 68 11.47 -8.75 -11.30
C LEU A 68 11.78 -9.81 -10.25
N THR A 69 10.75 -10.34 -9.61
CA THR A 69 10.86 -11.50 -8.74
C THR A 69 9.51 -12.19 -8.55
N LYS A 70 9.57 -13.50 -8.27
CA LYS A 70 8.47 -14.34 -7.78
C LYS A 70 8.86 -15.16 -6.54
N THR A 71 10.10 -15.04 -6.09
CA THR A 71 10.69 -15.92 -5.08
C THR A 71 11.64 -15.19 -4.16
N TYR A 72 11.74 -15.65 -2.92
CA TYR A 72 12.80 -15.30 -1.98
C TYR A 72 13.28 -16.56 -1.24
N GLY A 73 14.60 -16.69 -1.03
CA GLY A 73 15.17 -17.84 -0.31
C GLY A 73 14.81 -19.21 -0.92
N GLY A 74 14.56 -19.29 -2.23
CA GLY A 74 14.12 -20.51 -2.91
C GLY A 74 12.63 -20.85 -2.76
N LYS A 75 11.85 -20.04 -2.05
CA LYS A 75 10.40 -20.18 -1.86
C LYS A 75 9.65 -19.16 -2.72
N SER A 76 8.41 -19.47 -3.10
CA SER A 76 7.53 -18.49 -3.74
C SER A 76 7.21 -17.35 -2.77
N LEU A 77 7.09 -16.12 -3.28
CA LEU A 77 6.45 -15.02 -2.54
C LEU A 77 5.01 -15.39 -2.21
N ASN A 78 4.45 -14.88 -1.12
CA ASN A 78 3.09 -15.15 -0.66
C ASN A 78 2.04 -14.57 -1.64
N ALA A 79 2.04 -13.25 -1.78
CA ALA A 79 1.30 -12.45 -2.75
C ALA A 79 1.70 -10.98 -2.47
N PRO A 80 2.61 -10.39 -3.27
CA PRO A 80 3.02 -9.01 -3.07
C PRO A 80 1.83 -8.05 -3.08
N ASN A 81 1.79 -7.09 -2.16
CA ASN A 81 0.61 -6.24 -1.96
C ASN A 81 0.84 -4.79 -2.42
N ASP A 82 1.76 -4.05 -1.81
CA ASP A 82 2.08 -2.66 -2.21
C ASP A 82 3.59 -2.47 -2.40
N ALA A 83 3.98 -1.43 -3.14
CA ALA A 83 5.39 -1.14 -3.45
C ALA A 83 5.69 0.37 -3.54
N VAL A 84 6.93 0.74 -3.20
CA VAL A 84 7.48 2.08 -3.39
C VAL A 84 8.91 2.00 -3.93
N VAL A 85 9.30 3.00 -4.72
CA VAL A 85 10.65 3.08 -5.33
C VAL A 85 11.48 4.13 -4.62
N HIS A 86 12.68 3.75 -4.19
CA HIS A 86 13.64 4.70 -3.64
C HIS A 86 14.30 5.47 -4.79
N PRO A 87 14.19 6.81 -4.88
CA PRO A 87 14.48 7.53 -6.11
C PRO A 87 15.97 7.62 -6.45
N ALA A 88 16.84 7.55 -5.45
CA ALA A 88 18.29 7.68 -5.64
C ALA A 88 18.93 6.37 -6.09
N THR A 89 18.42 5.22 -5.61
CA THR A 89 18.95 3.90 -5.94
C THR A 89 18.17 3.21 -7.06
N GLY A 90 16.89 3.57 -7.21
CA GLY A 90 15.92 2.86 -8.05
C GLY A 90 15.35 1.60 -7.39
N ASP A 91 15.76 1.29 -6.16
CA ASP A 91 15.38 0.06 -5.47
C ASP A 91 13.88 0.03 -5.17
N ILE A 92 13.30 -1.16 -5.25
CA ILE A 92 11.87 -1.37 -5.05
C ILE A 92 11.66 -2.02 -3.69
N PHE A 93 10.98 -1.31 -2.80
CA PHE A 93 10.57 -1.82 -1.49
C PHE A 93 9.12 -2.29 -1.63
N PHE A 94 8.80 -3.49 -1.15
CA PHE A 94 7.46 -4.05 -1.27
C PHE A 94 7.08 -4.93 -0.08
N THR A 95 5.79 -5.14 0.10
CA THR A 95 5.21 -5.98 1.16
C THR A 95 4.66 -7.29 0.60
N ASP A 96 4.78 -8.39 1.36
CA ASP A 96 4.34 -9.74 0.93
C ASP A 96 3.40 -10.41 1.96
N PRO A 97 2.18 -9.88 2.19
CA PRO A 97 1.28 -10.37 3.23
C PRO A 97 0.51 -11.65 2.87
N GLY A 98 0.41 -12.00 1.58
CA GLY A 98 -0.26 -13.24 1.16
C GLY A 98 -1.76 -13.17 0.89
N TYR A 99 -2.40 -11.99 1.00
CA TYR A 99 -3.83 -11.76 0.70
C TYR A 99 -4.31 -12.44 -0.60
N GLY A 100 -3.60 -12.23 -1.70
CA GLY A 100 -3.88 -12.87 -3.00
C GLY A 100 -3.82 -14.41 -3.04
N GLY A 101 -3.27 -15.05 -2.01
CA GLY A 101 -3.22 -16.50 -1.84
C GLY A 101 -4.28 -17.05 -0.88
N LEU A 102 -5.09 -16.19 -0.25
CA LEU A 102 -6.03 -16.59 0.79
C LEU A 102 -7.37 -17.07 0.23
N MET A 103 -7.76 -16.59 -0.96
CA MET A 103 -9.00 -16.96 -1.63
C MET A 103 -8.95 -16.56 -3.12
N ASP A 104 -9.84 -17.11 -3.93
CA ASP A 104 -9.93 -16.81 -5.37
C ASP A 104 -10.47 -15.40 -5.69
N PHE A 105 -11.03 -14.70 -4.70
CA PHE A 105 -11.65 -13.39 -4.91
C PHE A 105 -10.68 -12.31 -5.40
N GLU A 106 -9.42 -12.33 -4.94
CA GLU A 106 -8.42 -11.31 -5.25
C GLU A 106 -7.11 -11.91 -5.78
N GLY A 107 -7.16 -13.15 -6.28
CA GLY A 107 -6.01 -13.89 -6.73
C GLY A 107 -6.36 -15.36 -6.96
N ARG A 108 -5.59 -16.26 -6.35
CA ARG A 108 -5.85 -17.70 -6.42
C ARG A 108 -5.54 -18.32 -5.08
N GLU A 109 -6.49 -19.07 -4.53
CA GLU A 109 -6.33 -19.77 -3.27
C GLU A 109 -5.09 -20.69 -3.33
N ALA A 110 -4.21 -20.54 -2.34
CA ALA A 110 -3.00 -21.33 -2.24
C ALA A 110 -3.32 -22.79 -1.89
N GLU A 111 -2.61 -23.71 -2.54
CA GLU A 111 -2.76 -25.15 -2.28
C GLU A 111 -2.27 -25.54 -0.87
N ASN A 112 -1.30 -24.79 -0.32
CA ASN A 112 -0.66 -25.08 0.97
C ASN A 112 -1.42 -24.43 2.14
N LYS A 113 -2.60 -24.96 2.46
CA LYS A 113 -3.46 -24.43 3.54
C LYS A 113 -2.93 -24.68 4.95
N ASP A 114 -2.02 -25.65 5.12
CA ASP A 114 -1.44 -25.99 6.43
C ASP A 114 -0.65 -24.84 7.06
N HIS A 115 -0.24 -23.87 6.25
CA HIS A 115 0.54 -22.71 6.68
C HIS A 115 -0.28 -21.42 6.73
N TRP A 116 -1.62 -21.50 6.73
CA TRP A 116 -2.48 -20.32 6.80
C TRP A 116 -2.13 -19.38 7.98
N PRO A 117 -2.08 -18.05 7.79
CA PRO A 117 -2.32 -17.27 6.56
C PRO A 117 -1.03 -16.96 5.76
N GLN A 118 0.04 -17.73 5.99
CA GLN A 118 1.40 -17.62 5.41
C GLN A 118 1.73 -18.78 4.47
N PRO A 119 1.04 -18.92 3.32
CA PRO A 119 1.02 -20.19 2.61
C PRO A 119 2.40 -20.67 2.10
N TYR A 120 3.42 -19.81 2.01
CA TYR A 120 4.73 -20.20 1.48
C TYR A 120 5.91 -19.69 2.34
N GLN A 121 5.76 -18.55 3.00
CA GLN A 121 6.77 -18.01 3.92
C GLN A 121 6.14 -17.02 4.90
N LYS A 122 6.88 -16.68 5.97
CA LYS A 122 6.48 -15.61 6.89
C LYS A 122 6.29 -14.29 6.13
N GLU A 123 5.26 -13.53 6.46
CA GLU A 123 5.07 -12.22 5.87
C GLU A 123 6.24 -11.30 6.21
N ALA A 124 6.66 -10.49 5.25
CA ALA A 124 7.80 -9.59 5.43
C ALA A 124 7.75 -8.41 4.46
N VAL A 125 8.62 -7.44 4.74
CA VAL A 125 8.97 -6.35 3.84
C VAL A 125 10.28 -6.71 3.14
N TYR A 126 10.32 -6.52 1.83
CA TYR A 126 11.44 -6.88 0.97
C TYR A 126 11.94 -5.68 0.18
N ARG A 127 13.19 -5.76 -0.27
CA ARG A 127 13.82 -4.86 -1.26
C ARG A 127 14.26 -5.65 -2.48
N ILE A 128 13.98 -5.16 -3.67
CA ILE A 128 14.63 -5.58 -4.91
C ILE A 128 15.70 -4.54 -5.24
N ASP A 129 16.95 -5.00 -5.31
CA ASP A 129 18.06 -4.19 -5.78
C ASP A 129 17.90 -3.88 -7.28
N ALA A 130 17.85 -2.60 -7.63
CA ALA A 130 17.51 -2.18 -9.00
C ALA A 130 18.56 -2.57 -10.05
N GLN A 131 19.81 -2.75 -9.64
CA GLN A 131 20.93 -3.04 -10.54
C GLN A 131 21.09 -4.54 -10.74
N THR A 132 20.96 -5.31 -9.66
CA THR A 132 21.26 -6.75 -9.65
C THR A 132 20.02 -7.61 -9.67
N THR A 133 18.83 -7.05 -9.46
CA THR A 133 17.54 -7.76 -9.25
C THR A 133 17.53 -8.69 -8.05
N LYS A 134 18.55 -8.63 -7.19
CA LYS A 134 18.62 -9.44 -5.98
C LYS A 134 17.57 -8.98 -4.98
N VAL A 135 16.87 -9.95 -4.38
CA VAL A 135 15.87 -9.71 -3.35
C VAL A 135 16.48 -9.84 -1.96
N HIS A 136 16.17 -8.91 -1.08
CA HIS A 136 16.59 -8.86 0.32
C HIS A 136 15.35 -8.78 1.21
N GLN A 137 15.26 -9.61 2.25
CA GLN A 137 14.30 -9.40 3.33
C GLN A 137 14.83 -8.28 4.23
N LEU A 138 14.01 -7.26 4.47
CA LEU A 138 14.37 -6.11 5.31
C LEU A 138 13.91 -6.29 6.75
N THR A 139 12.68 -6.80 6.94
CA THR A 139 12.10 -7.08 8.25
C THR A 139 10.92 -8.03 8.12
N ASP A 140 10.73 -8.88 9.12
CA ASP A 140 9.58 -9.76 9.33
C ASP A 140 8.97 -9.53 10.73
N GLU A 141 9.17 -8.34 11.31
CA GLU A 141 8.63 -7.93 12.62
C GLU A 141 7.16 -7.46 12.55
N ILE A 142 6.57 -7.44 11.34
CA ILE A 142 5.19 -7.04 11.08
C ILE A 142 4.36 -8.30 10.90
N TYR A 143 3.15 -8.34 11.45
CA TYR A 143 2.29 -9.52 11.33
C TYR A 143 1.75 -9.68 9.90
N LYS A 144 1.11 -8.64 9.34
CA LYS A 144 0.76 -8.59 7.91
C LYS A 144 1.10 -7.21 7.32
N PRO A 145 2.28 -7.05 6.71
CA PRO A 145 2.70 -5.79 6.11
C PRO A 145 1.83 -5.47 4.89
N ASN A 146 1.29 -4.26 4.84
CA ASN A 146 0.35 -3.85 3.80
C ASN A 146 0.86 -2.63 3.03
N GLY A 147 0.19 -1.47 3.07
CA GLY A 147 0.69 -0.25 2.46
C GLY A 147 1.99 0.26 3.09
N LEU A 148 2.84 0.87 2.26
CA LEU A 148 4.12 1.45 2.70
C LEU A 148 4.42 2.78 2.01
N CYS A 149 5.17 3.65 2.71
CA CYS A 149 5.67 4.89 2.10
C CYS A 149 6.93 5.40 2.81
N PHE A 150 7.77 6.13 2.08
CA PHE A 150 8.91 6.83 2.66
C PHE A 150 8.49 8.18 3.28
N SER A 151 9.23 8.64 4.30
CA SER A 151 9.23 10.06 4.69
C SER A 151 9.69 10.94 3.52
N PRO A 152 9.41 12.27 3.54
CA PRO A 152 9.80 13.17 2.45
C PRO A 152 11.31 13.19 2.16
N ASP A 153 12.13 12.96 3.17
CA ASP A 153 13.59 12.90 3.09
C ASP A 153 14.14 11.47 2.90
N TYR A 154 13.27 10.48 2.73
CA TYR A 154 13.60 9.05 2.56
C TYR A 154 14.37 8.41 3.71
N LYS A 155 14.47 9.07 4.87
CA LYS A 155 15.16 8.53 6.05
C LYS A 155 14.32 7.59 6.89
N LYS A 156 13.01 7.50 6.61
CA LYS A 156 12.10 6.59 7.29
C LYS A 156 11.23 5.84 6.29
N LEU A 157 10.93 4.58 6.59
CA LEU A 157 9.92 3.81 5.91
C LEU A 157 8.78 3.52 6.89
N TYR A 158 7.58 3.95 6.53
CA TYR A 158 6.34 3.62 7.22
C TYR A 158 5.71 2.40 6.56
N VAL A 159 5.17 1.48 7.35
CA VAL A 159 4.46 0.30 6.86
C VAL A 159 3.24 0.06 7.73
N ALA A 160 2.07 -0.08 7.12
CA ALA A 160 0.84 -0.44 7.81
C ALA A 160 0.86 -1.94 8.20
N ASP A 161 0.42 -2.25 9.42
CA ASP A 161 0.23 -3.62 9.89
C ASP A 161 -1.27 -3.93 9.95
N THR A 162 -1.72 -4.80 9.04
CA THR A 162 -3.10 -5.30 9.04
C THR A 162 -3.22 -6.65 9.71
N GLY A 163 -2.23 -7.06 10.51
CA GLY A 163 -2.14 -8.35 11.18
C GLY A 163 -3.36 -8.71 12.03
N ALA A 164 -3.99 -7.73 12.69
CA ALA A 164 -5.19 -7.96 13.51
C ALA A 164 -6.40 -8.49 12.72
N SER A 165 -6.31 -8.58 11.38
CA SER A 165 -7.29 -9.29 10.55
C SER A 165 -7.19 -10.82 10.65
N HIS A 166 -6.04 -11.37 11.05
CA HIS A 166 -5.79 -12.83 11.07
C HIS A 166 -5.05 -13.33 12.32
N TYR A 167 -4.44 -12.43 13.09
CA TYR A 167 -3.68 -12.75 14.29
C TYR A 167 -4.30 -12.02 15.48
N GLU A 168 -4.74 -12.77 16.49
CA GLU A 168 -5.44 -12.23 17.68
C GLU A 168 -4.60 -11.19 18.43
N ASP A 169 -3.29 -11.45 18.57
CA ASP A 169 -2.36 -10.59 19.31
C ASP A 169 -1.79 -9.42 18.49
N ALA A 170 -2.11 -9.32 17.19
CA ALA A 170 -1.53 -8.29 16.36
C ALA A 170 -2.14 -6.90 16.65
N PRO A 171 -1.32 -5.85 16.72
CA PRO A 171 -1.82 -4.50 16.93
C PRO A 171 -2.53 -3.96 15.67
N ARG A 172 -3.33 -2.92 15.85
CA ARG A 172 -3.91 -2.10 14.78
C ARG A 172 -3.08 -0.83 14.64
N ASN A 173 -1.97 -0.89 13.91
CA ASN A 173 -1.01 0.21 13.90
C ASN A 173 -0.32 0.42 12.54
N ILE A 174 0.41 1.53 12.48
CA ILE A 174 1.42 1.79 11.46
C ILE A 174 2.76 1.75 12.18
N LYS A 175 3.72 1.00 11.63
CA LYS A 175 5.09 0.92 12.13
C LYS A 175 6.02 1.77 11.28
N VAL A 176 7.17 2.12 11.84
CA VAL A 176 8.22 2.89 11.17
C VAL A 176 9.60 2.34 11.47
N TRP A 177 10.45 2.38 10.45
CA TRP A 177 11.88 2.07 10.53
C TRP A 177 12.70 3.27 10.06
N ASP A 178 13.92 3.37 10.57
CA ASP A 178 14.93 4.25 10.02
C ASP A 178 15.56 3.55 8.80
N VAL A 179 15.63 4.26 7.68
CA VAL A 179 16.30 3.79 6.46
C VAL A 179 17.78 4.14 6.58
N VAL A 180 18.64 3.14 6.57
CA VAL A 180 20.09 3.29 6.68
C VAL A 180 20.76 2.88 5.39
N GLU A 181 21.75 3.66 4.96
CA GLU A 181 22.49 3.43 3.71
C GLU A 181 21.59 3.30 2.47
N GLN A 182 20.36 3.84 2.53
CA GLN A 182 19.34 3.80 1.47
C GLN A 182 18.75 2.40 1.17
N THR A 183 19.29 1.34 1.77
CA THR A 183 18.99 -0.05 1.42
C THR A 183 18.40 -0.87 2.55
N ASP A 184 18.71 -0.55 3.80
CA ASP A 184 18.40 -1.37 4.97
C ASP A 184 17.51 -0.64 5.97
N LEU A 185 16.84 -1.41 6.83
CA LEU A 185 15.93 -0.91 7.86
C LEU A 185 16.49 -1.20 9.25
N LYS A 186 16.41 -0.21 10.15
CA LYS A 186 16.78 -0.36 11.57
C LYS A 186 15.76 0.32 12.48
N ASN A 187 15.82 0.01 13.78
CA ASN A 187 15.05 0.66 14.84
C ASN A 187 13.53 0.64 14.61
N GLY A 188 12.99 -0.53 14.25
CA GLY A 188 11.56 -0.75 14.08
C GLY A 188 10.77 -0.39 15.34
N ARG A 189 9.70 0.39 15.18
CA ARG A 189 8.85 0.83 16.29
C ARG A 189 7.45 1.16 15.81
N GLU A 190 6.50 1.20 16.73
CA GLU A 190 5.19 1.77 16.45
C GLU A 190 5.33 3.27 16.12
N TYR A 191 4.66 3.70 15.06
CA TYR A 191 4.52 5.10 14.72
C TYR A 191 3.17 5.64 15.17
N ALA A 192 2.08 4.96 14.81
CA ALA A 192 0.73 5.44 15.11
C ALA A 192 -0.23 4.27 15.37
N SER A 193 -1.10 4.44 16.36
CA SER A 193 -2.23 3.54 16.61
C SER A 193 -3.43 3.93 15.73
N MET A 194 -4.11 2.91 15.21
CA MET A 194 -5.38 3.06 14.49
C MET A 194 -6.60 3.07 15.43
N MET A 195 -6.41 2.92 16.74
CA MET A 195 -7.48 3.09 17.71
C MET A 195 -8.01 4.53 17.69
N PHE A 196 -9.33 4.68 17.86
CA PHE A 196 -10.03 5.95 17.89
C PHE A 196 -11.20 5.90 18.84
N ASP A 197 -11.29 6.90 19.71
CA ASP A 197 -12.45 7.08 20.58
C ASP A 197 -13.57 7.73 19.77
N MET A 198 -14.65 6.98 19.59
CA MET A 198 -15.84 7.40 18.85
C MET A 198 -16.98 7.60 19.84
N THR A 199 -17.62 8.78 19.77
CA THR A 199 -18.79 9.12 20.60
C THR A 199 -20.05 9.06 19.75
N ASP A 200 -21.07 8.31 20.20
CA ASP A 200 -22.37 8.24 19.54
C ASP A 200 -23.28 9.43 19.91
N ASP A 201 -24.44 9.52 19.25
CA ASP A 201 -25.44 10.59 19.49
C ASP A 201 -26.01 10.60 20.91
N ALA A 202 -25.89 9.48 21.63
CA ALA A 202 -26.29 9.35 23.03
C ALA A 202 -25.16 9.75 24.01
N GLY A 203 -23.99 10.14 23.50
CA GLY A 203 -22.83 10.55 24.28
C GLY A 203 -21.95 9.39 24.78
N ASN A 204 -22.20 8.14 24.35
CA ASN A 204 -21.38 7.01 24.74
C ASN A 204 -20.10 6.98 23.91
N THR A 205 -18.96 6.93 24.58
CA THR A 205 -17.65 6.86 23.92
C THR A 205 -17.11 5.43 23.95
N GLN A 206 -16.72 4.91 22.79
CA GLN A 206 -16.08 3.61 22.65
C GLN A 206 -14.78 3.74 21.86
N SER A 207 -13.72 3.09 22.34
CA SER A 207 -12.49 2.99 21.57
C SER A 207 -12.62 1.87 20.55
N LYS A 208 -12.57 2.23 19.27
CA LYS A 208 -12.68 1.31 18.13
C LYS A 208 -11.44 1.42 17.26
N GLY A 209 -11.08 0.35 16.56
CA GLY A 209 -9.94 0.35 15.65
C GLY A 209 -10.23 -0.48 14.43
N GLY A 210 -9.99 0.11 13.27
CA GLY A 210 -9.96 -0.53 11.97
C GLY A 210 -8.53 -0.88 11.59
N PHE A 211 -8.25 -0.79 10.30
CA PHE A 211 -6.92 -1.01 9.75
C PHE A 211 -6.46 0.19 8.94
N ALA A 212 -5.17 0.50 9.00
CA ALA A 212 -4.51 1.25 7.95
C ALA A 212 -4.19 0.30 6.81
N ASP A 213 -4.51 0.65 5.57
CA ASP A 213 -4.18 -0.17 4.40
C ASP A 213 -3.11 0.56 3.58
N GLY A 214 -3.43 1.12 2.43
CA GLY A 214 -2.54 2.00 1.68
C GLY A 214 -2.22 3.32 2.39
N ILE A 215 -0.94 3.69 2.43
CA ILE A 215 -0.46 4.92 3.09
C ILE A 215 0.44 5.74 2.16
N ARG A 216 0.39 7.08 2.30
CA ARG A 216 1.30 8.03 1.62
C ARG A 216 1.73 9.15 2.54
N ALA A 217 2.91 9.71 2.31
CA ALA A 217 3.40 10.88 3.03
C ALA A 217 3.15 12.17 2.25
N ASP A 218 2.87 13.27 2.95
CA ASP A 218 2.89 14.62 2.39
C ASP A 218 4.24 15.32 2.61
N VAL A 219 4.45 16.46 1.94
CA VAL A 219 5.70 17.23 2.01
C VAL A 219 6.04 17.78 3.40
N ALA A 220 5.09 17.81 4.34
CA ALA A 220 5.34 18.21 5.73
C ALA A 220 5.71 17.01 6.63
N GLY A 221 5.69 15.79 6.08
CA GLY A 221 5.98 14.54 6.78
C GLY A 221 4.77 13.96 7.51
N ASN A 222 3.54 14.43 7.22
CA ASN A 222 2.36 13.75 7.72
C ASN A 222 2.12 12.48 6.91
N VAL A 223 1.65 11.42 7.57
CA VAL A 223 1.25 10.16 6.94
C VAL A 223 -0.27 10.14 6.80
N TRP A 224 -0.73 9.98 5.56
CA TRP A 224 -2.12 9.85 5.17
C TRP A 224 -2.39 8.37 4.95
N ALA A 225 -3.20 7.77 5.82
CA ALA A 225 -3.51 6.36 5.80
C ALA A 225 -4.96 6.15 5.41
N SER A 226 -5.21 5.34 4.39
CA SER A 226 -6.55 4.83 4.15
C SER A 226 -6.98 4.01 5.37
N ALA A 227 -8.26 4.08 5.72
CA ALA A 227 -8.82 3.50 6.93
C ALA A 227 -10.19 2.89 6.64
N GLY A 228 -10.49 1.77 7.32
CA GLY A 228 -11.79 1.13 7.20
C GLY A 228 -12.05 0.04 8.25
N TRP A 229 -13.13 -0.71 8.03
CA TRP A 229 -13.60 -1.85 8.81
C TRP A 229 -14.14 -1.48 10.21
N VAL A 230 -14.56 -0.23 10.41
CA VAL A 230 -15.26 0.20 11.63
C VAL A 230 -16.63 0.78 11.29
N GLY A 231 -16.73 1.53 10.18
CA GLY A 231 -17.96 2.13 9.68
C GLY A 231 -18.00 3.66 9.78
N ALA A 232 -19.22 4.20 9.76
CA ALA A 232 -19.46 5.64 9.74
C ALA A 232 -18.77 6.37 10.90
N GLY A 233 -18.09 7.47 10.60
CA GLY A 233 -17.29 8.25 11.56
C GLY A 233 -15.84 7.78 11.73
N TYR A 234 -15.45 6.68 11.07
CA TYR A 234 -14.09 6.15 11.06
C TYR A 234 -13.56 5.93 9.64
N ASP A 235 -14.33 5.23 8.80
CA ASP A 235 -13.86 4.81 7.48
C ASP A 235 -13.55 6.02 6.57
N GLY A 236 -12.48 5.91 5.78
CA GLY A 236 -11.96 7.00 4.95
C GLY A 236 -10.44 7.16 5.05
N VAL A 237 -9.94 8.34 5.37
CA VAL A 237 -8.50 8.62 5.47
C VAL A 237 -8.16 9.25 6.80
N HIS A 238 -7.20 8.68 7.52
CA HIS A 238 -6.67 9.21 8.78
C HIS A 238 -5.31 9.87 8.54
N ILE A 239 -5.11 11.06 9.10
CA ILE A 239 -3.91 11.86 8.89
C ILE A 239 -3.13 11.95 10.19
N PHE A 240 -1.88 11.51 10.18
CA PHE A 240 -0.99 11.47 11.34
C PHE A 240 0.20 12.40 11.14
N ASN A 241 0.48 13.27 12.11
CA ASN A 241 1.66 14.14 12.06
C ASN A 241 2.96 13.35 12.25
N PRO A 242 4.16 13.92 12.03
CA PRO A 242 5.43 13.19 12.12
C PRO A 242 5.72 12.52 13.48
N GLN A 243 4.97 12.84 14.53
CA GLN A 243 5.05 12.23 15.86
C GLN A 243 4.04 11.08 16.06
N GLY A 244 3.26 10.73 15.03
CA GLY A 244 2.25 9.66 15.09
C GLY A 244 0.90 10.10 15.65
N LYS A 245 0.71 11.39 15.94
CA LYS A 245 -0.56 11.90 16.45
C LYS A 245 -1.54 12.10 15.30
N ARG A 246 -2.75 11.55 15.43
CA ARG A 246 -3.85 11.84 14.50
C ARG A 246 -4.23 13.32 14.58
N ILE A 247 -4.21 14.00 13.44
CA ILE A 247 -4.50 15.43 13.30
C ILE A 247 -5.70 15.73 12.39
N GLY A 248 -6.24 14.72 11.70
CA GLY A 248 -7.41 14.89 10.87
C GLY A 248 -7.95 13.57 10.32
N GLN A 249 -9.18 13.65 9.79
CA GLN A 249 -9.85 12.57 9.08
C GLN A 249 -10.57 13.14 7.84
N ILE A 250 -10.64 12.36 6.78
CA ILE A 250 -11.57 12.55 5.65
C ILE A 250 -12.49 11.33 5.67
N LEU A 251 -13.75 11.52 5.98
CA LEU A 251 -14.70 10.41 6.11
C LEU A 251 -15.27 10.02 4.74
N LEU A 252 -15.33 8.72 4.49
CA LEU A 252 -15.97 8.13 3.33
C LEU A 252 -17.14 7.23 3.77
N PRO A 253 -18.14 7.00 2.89
CA PRO A 253 -19.25 6.10 3.20
C PRO A 253 -18.89 4.60 3.10
N GLU A 254 -17.65 4.28 2.72
CA GLU A 254 -17.13 2.92 2.55
C GLU A 254 -15.65 2.82 2.94
N ILE A 255 -15.15 1.58 3.04
CA ILE A 255 -13.77 1.26 3.41
C ILE A 255 -12.81 1.82 2.36
N CYS A 256 -11.84 2.62 2.80
CA CYS A 256 -10.77 3.10 1.94
C CYS A 256 -9.58 2.13 1.98
N ALA A 257 -9.26 1.54 0.83
CA ALA A 257 -8.17 0.57 0.69
C ALA A 257 -6.81 1.21 0.35
N ASN A 258 -6.79 2.35 -0.37
CA ASN A 258 -5.53 3.02 -0.68
C ASN A 258 -5.71 4.51 -0.97
N VAL A 259 -4.62 5.27 -0.93
CA VAL A 259 -4.57 6.70 -1.26
C VAL A 259 -3.39 7.04 -2.14
N CYS A 260 -3.54 8.03 -3.03
CA CYS A 260 -2.46 8.55 -3.86
C CYS A 260 -2.64 10.05 -4.10
N PHE A 261 -1.55 10.82 -3.98
CA PHE A 261 -1.53 12.23 -4.32
C PHE A 261 -1.22 12.40 -5.81
N GLY A 262 -2.20 12.87 -6.57
CA GLY A 262 -2.07 13.13 -8.00
C GLY A 262 -2.41 14.57 -8.38
N GLY A 263 -2.70 14.75 -9.66
CA GLY A 263 -2.83 16.05 -10.32
C GLY A 263 -1.48 16.73 -10.52
N THR A 264 -1.45 17.71 -11.43
CA THR A 264 -0.21 18.39 -11.84
C THR A 264 0.62 18.97 -10.68
N LYS A 265 -0.01 19.32 -9.55
CA LYS A 265 0.66 19.87 -8.34
C LYS A 265 0.79 18.86 -7.19
N ARG A 266 0.39 17.59 -7.36
CA ARG A 266 0.29 16.56 -6.30
C ARG A 266 -0.61 16.96 -5.13
N ASN A 267 -1.60 17.81 -5.36
CA ASN A 267 -2.50 18.35 -4.33
C ASN A 267 -3.95 17.87 -4.49
N GLN A 268 -4.18 16.84 -5.29
CA GLN A 268 -5.43 16.11 -5.35
C GLN A 268 -5.21 14.73 -4.74
N LEU A 269 -5.90 14.43 -3.64
CA LEU A 269 -5.86 13.12 -3.01
C LEU A 269 -6.91 12.24 -3.69
N PHE A 270 -6.48 11.12 -4.26
CA PHE A 270 -7.33 10.05 -4.75
C PHE A 270 -7.43 8.95 -3.70
N MET A 271 -8.61 8.35 -3.59
CA MET A 271 -8.95 7.38 -2.54
C MET A 271 -9.72 6.22 -3.17
N CYS A 272 -9.13 5.03 -3.17
CA CYS A 272 -9.81 3.81 -3.62
C CYS A 272 -10.70 3.32 -2.47
N GLY A 273 -12.00 3.59 -2.54
CA GLY A 273 -12.97 3.15 -1.53
C GLY A 273 -13.77 2.00 -2.09
N SER A 274 -13.62 0.78 -1.57
CA SER A 274 -14.22 -0.49 -2.03
C SER A 274 -14.75 -0.54 -3.48
N THR A 275 -15.90 0.08 -3.76
CA THR A 275 -16.62 0.05 -5.05
C THR A 275 -16.47 1.31 -5.92
N SER A 276 -15.76 2.32 -5.42
CA SER A 276 -15.67 3.68 -5.96
C SER A 276 -14.24 4.23 -5.92
N LEU A 277 -13.99 5.24 -6.75
CA LEU A 277 -12.82 6.11 -6.64
C LEU A 277 -13.28 7.51 -6.24
N TYR A 278 -12.82 7.99 -5.08
CA TYR A 278 -13.07 9.36 -4.62
C TYR A 278 -11.85 10.24 -4.89
N SER A 279 -12.07 11.55 -5.01
CA SER A 279 -10.96 12.50 -4.98
C SER A 279 -11.34 13.82 -4.33
N VAL A 280 -10.35 14.50 -3.74
CA VAL A 280 -10.52 15.83 -3.14
C VAL A 280 -9.23 16.64 -3.25
N TYR A 281 -9.35 17.95 -3.51
CA TYR A 281 -8.20 18.84 -3.43
C TYR A 281 -7.86 19.14 -1.97
N VAL A 282 -6.56 19.13 -1.67
CA VAL A 282 -6.04 19.35 -0.31
C VAL A 282 -5.04 20.50 -0.27
N GLY A 283 -4.88 21.11 0.91
CA GLY A 283 -3.97 22.24 1.15
C GLY A 283 -2.49 21.87 1.25
N THR A 284 -2.13 20.63 0.94
CA THR A 284 -0.75 20.10 0.96
C THR A 284 -0.42 19.42 -0.36
N ARG A 285 0.75 18.80 -0.45
CA ARG A 285 1.18 18.01 -1.61
C ARG A 285 1.73 16.68 -1.17
N GLY A 286 1.54 15.65 -1.98
CA GLY A 286 2.25 14.38 -1.82
C GLY A 286 3.75 14.58 -1.87
N ALA A 287 4.46 13.91 -0.96
CA ALA A 287 5.92 13.95 -0.89
C ALA A 287 6.54 13.34 -2.15
N HIS A 288 5.98 12.21 -2.59
CA HIS A 288 6.53 11.34 -3.62
C HIS A 288 5.54 11.12 -4.75
N PHE A 289 6.03 10.54 -5.83
CA PHE A 289 5.17 10.02 -6.89
C PHE A 289 4.48 8.73 -6.41
N CYS A 290 3.24 8.62 -6.83
CA CYS A 290 2.51 7.38 -7.04
C CYS A 290 2.12 7.39 -8.54
#